data_AF-A0A536HWR9-F1
#
_entry.id   AF-A0A536HWR9-F1
#
_cell.length_a   1.000
_cell.length_b   1.000
_cell.length_c   1.000
_cell.angle_alpha   90.00
_cell.angle_beta   90.00
_cell.angle_gamma   90.00
#
_symmetry.space_group_name_H-M   'P 1'
#
loop_
_entity.id
_entity.type
_entity.pdbx_description
1 polymer ?
#
loop_
_entity_poly.entity_id
_entity_poly.type
_entity_poly.pdbx_seq_one_letter_code
_entity_poly.pdbx_strand_id
1 'polypeptide(L)'
;MRPFRRRPAALLAVAVGATAALLVPLASHAAPSSWLALDGNARFTPPSGVTFDWANSGAGSPVPACPAGAVNVPGSGGLFNCGTPSAGGGAPPGVPSLTPAGAADLTRISSTFIVDPLSSDTTPCGASNDPTTFTTSVKNGDPINGISFGPGNVPNKNDLGNVYAASHATAARPELFFGAERLSDNGDSHIDFEFLQTILGLTAGCSGNFSGHRTEGDLLVAVDFTGGGGTATNALYQWHCNAEPGPQPADGTVCDPGGAAHYEQITIPGSISFTINAAIVPCGGWICRDTAGVTTQLAANDFLEGGLDLTVLGFTGCFHTFLPHTRTAQSFSAALTDFAGPAPLATCRTPAMATASNPTGFNLTPGVVASDHVTVQGPAGIATPQGTVAFFLCGPSQVTASGCPTGNPVGVIKTLIGGAATSDATAATTALGTYCWRAVYTPGGASVGVFDTTAHTDAGPECFAVGVPGPPDAGRGLNLPMPPPDFVRTSASTVNTPVQVAIPALGMDAPVESLGLLANGAMAVPQSVSDAGWLQTGPFPGSAGNAVIGGHLDGNSGEPAAFWGLNRLRPGDAIIVTTATGTQLRFGVVRIG
;
A
#
# COMPACT_ATOMS: atom_id res chain seq x y z
N MET A 1 -73.61 -38.61 24.88
CA MET A 1 -73.16 -39.43 26.04
C MET A 1 -72.46 -40.68 25.53
N ARG A 2 -71.12 -40.72 25.56
CA ARG A 2 -70.28 -41.93 25.54
C ARG A 2 -68.96 -41.59 26.25
N PRO A 3 -68.44 -42.43 27.17
CA PRO A 3 -67.29 -42.10 27.98
C PRO A 3 -65.98 -42.51 27.28
N PHE A 4 -64.98 -41.63 27.27
CA PHE A 4 -63.63 -41.99 26.83
C PHE A 4 -62.74 -42.24 28.05
N ARG A 5 -62.07 -43.40 28.01
CA ARG A 5 -61.18 -43.96 29.04
C ARG A 5 -59.96 -43.05 29.30
N ARG A 6 -59.61 -42.90 30.58
CA ARG A 6 -58.33 -42.34 31.03
C ARG A 6 -57.15 -43.24 30.62
N ARG A 7 -56.10 -42.65 30.06
CA ARG A 7 -54.74 -43.23 29.97
C ARG A 7 -53.80 -42.43 30.88
N PRO A 8 -52.80 -43.07 31.54
CA PRO A 8 -51.89 -42.37 32.43
C PRO A 8 -50.92 -41.50 31.62
N ALA A 9 -50.60 -40.32 32.17
CA ALA A 9 -49.59 -39.43 31.64
C ALA A 9 -48.20 -40.04 31.82
N ALA A 10 -47.52 -40.34 30.71
CA ALA A 10 -46.09 -40.56 30.71
C ALA A 10 -45.43 -39.18 30.59
N LEU A 11 -44.67 -38.77 31.62
CA LEU A 11 -43.74 -37.65 31.52
C LEU A 11 -42.69 -38.01 30.46
N LEU A 12 -42.74 -37.35 29.31
CA LEU A 12 -41.62 -37.33 28.38
C LEU A 12 -40.68 -36.21 28.85
N ALA A 13 -39.57 -36.60 29.50
CA ALA A 13 -38.48 -35.69 29.75
C ALA A 13 -37.86 -35.29 28.41
N VAL A 14 -38.07 -34.04 27.98
CA VAL A 14 -37.34 -33.45 26.85
C VAL A 14 -35.92 -33.19 27.36
N ALA A 15 -35.01 -34.12 27.05
CA ALA A 15 -33.58 -33.86 27.15
C ALA A 15 -33.24 -32.85 26.05
N VAL A 16 -33.05 -31.59 26.43
CA VAL A 16 -32.36 -30.61 25.59
C VAL A 16 -30.91 -31.07 25.52
N GLY A 17 -30.61 -31.88 24.50
CA GLY A 17 -29.24 -32.22 24.14
C GLY A 17 -28.57 -30.95 23.64
N ALA A 18 -27.86 -30.25 24.51
CA ALA A 18 -26.84 -29.30 24.08
C ALA A 18 -25.77 -30.13 23.35
N THR A 19 -25.83 -30.16 22.02
CA THR A 19 -24.69 -30.55 21.20
C THR A 19 -23.63 -29.47 21.40
N ALA A 20 -22.83 -29.63 22.44
CA ALA A 20 -21.52 -29.02 22.50
C ALA A 20 -20.79 -29.46 21.23
N ALA A 21 -20.58 -28.53 20.31
CA ALA A 21 -19.64 -28.73 19.22
C ALA A 21 -18.31 -29.10 19.91
N LEU A 22 -17.90 -30.35 19.77
CA LEU A 22 -16.56 -30.76 20.16
C LEU A 22 -15.61 -29.94 19.29
N LEU A 23 -15.07 -28.87 19.86
CA LEU A 23 -13.81 -28.29 19.44
C LEU A 23 -12.76 -29.39 19.66
N VAL A 24 -12.56 -30.21 18.63
CA VAL A 24 -11.46 -31.16 18.58
C VAL A 24 -10.18 -30.32 18.59
N PRO A 25 -9.32 -30.44 19.60
CA PRO A 25 -8.01 -29.81 19.53
C PRO A 25 -7.23 -30.50 18.39
N LEU A 26 -6.88 -29.74 17.36
CA LEU A 26 -5.97 -30.17 16.30
C LEU A 26 -4.59 -30.40 16.93
N ALA A 27 -4.32 -31.62 17.40
CA ALA A 27 -3.04 -32.00 17.97
C ALA A 27 -2.21 -32.83 16.98
N SER A 28 -1.18 -32.19 16.42
CA SER A 28 0.13 -32.74 15.96
C SER A 28 0.10 -33.85 14.88
N HIS A 29 0.74 -33.75 13.71
CA HIS A 29 2.04 -33.17 13.39
C HIS A 29 2.01 -32.74 11.90
N ALA A 30 2.11 -31.44 11.61
CA ALA A 30 2.63 -31.05 10.30
C ALA A 30 4.11 -31.41 10.30
N ALA A 31 4.51 -32.33 9.42
CA ALA A 31 5.91 -32.50 9.10
C ALA A 31 6.33 -31.34 8.18
N PRO A 32 7.56 -30.82 8.29
CA PRO A 32 8.12 -29.93 7.27
C PRO A 32 7.83 -30.53 5.90
N SER A 33 7.45 -29.70 4.93
CA SER A 33 7.76 -30.11 3.57
C SER A 33 9.28 -30.29 3.55
N SER A 34 9.78 -31.47 3.19
CA SER A 34 11.21 -31.66 2.95
C SER A 34 11.64 -30.99 1.63
N TRP A 35 10.86 -30.00 1.19
CA TRP A 35 10.67 -29.65 -0.21
C TRP A 35 11.18 -28.27 -0.61
N LEU A 36 11.66 -27.46 0.35
CA LEU A 36 12.70 -26.47 0.02
C LEU A 36 14.10 -27.09 -0.14
N ALA A 37 14.16 -28.27 -0.76
CA ALA A 37 15.34 -28.78 -1.41
C ALA A 37 15.20 -28.50 -2.91
N LEU A 38 15.49 -27.25 -3.30
CA LEU A 38 16.19 -27.09 -4.55
C LEU A 38 17.49 -27.87 -4.37
N ASP A 39 17.55 -29.02 -5.00
CA ASP A 39 18.58 -30.04 -5.07
C ASP A 39 19.90 -29.53 -5.69
N GLY A 40 20.22 -28.26 -5.43
CA GLY A 40 21.45 -27.58 -5.79
C GLY A 40 21.34 -26.60 -6.97
N ASN A 41 20.16 -26.45 -7.59
CA ASN A 41 20.02 -25.78 -8.89
C ASN A 41 19.34 -24.40 -8.91
N ALA A 42 18.51 -24.04 -7.92
CA ALA A 42 18.23 -22.63 -7.61
C ALA A 42 18.63 -22.42 -6.13
N ARG A 43 19.71 -21.67 -5.92
CA ARG A 43 20.50 -21.75 -4.69
C ARG A 43 20.04 -20.70 -3.68
N PHE A 44 19.02 -21.08 -2.91
CA PHE A 44 18.96 -20.58 -1.55
C PHE A 44 20.20 -21.07 -0.79
N THR A 45 21.18 -20.19 -0.54
CA THR A 45 22.30 -20.46 0.37
C THR A 45 22.02 -19.70 1.67
N PRO A 46 21.22 -20.27 2.59
CA PRO A 46 21.01 -19.62 3.88
C PRO A 46 22.35 -19.50 4.60
N PRO A 47 22.52 -18.50 5.48
CA PRO A 47 23.54 -18.57 6.52
C PRO A 47 23.48 -19.95 7.17
N SER A 48 24.63 -20.59 7.38
CA SER A 48 24.72 -21.98 7.83
C SER A 48 23.73 -22.29 8.99
N GLY A 49 22.76 -23.18 8.74
CA GLY A 49 21.86 -23.71 9.77
C GLY A 49 20.40 -23.22 9.76
N VAL A 50 19.96 -22.44 8.76
CA VAL A 50 18.55 -22.02 8.64
C VAL A 50 17.91 -22.64 7.39
N THR A 51 16.88 -23.47 7.55
CA THR A 51 16.04 -23.93 6.42
C THR A 51 14.85 -23.01 6.35
N PHE A 52 14.62 -22.39 5.19
CA PHE A 52 13.42 -21.59 4.94
C PHE A 52 12.39 -22.47 4.24
N ASP A 53 11.12 -22.32 4.61
CA ASP A 53 10.00 -23.13 4.13
C ASP A 53 8.82 -22.16 3.95
N TRP A 54 7.93 -22.42 2.99
CA TRP A 54 6.69 -21.65 2.86
C TRP A 54 5.90 -21.73 4.16
N ALA A 55 5.83 -22.92 4.76
CA ALA A 55 5.19 -23.20 6.03
C ALA A 55 6.15 -23.07 7.20
N ASN A 56 5.67 -22.58 8.34
CA ASN A 56 6.44 -22.63 9.58
C ASN A 56 6.89 -24.07 9.88
N SER A 57 8.19 -24.35 9.89
CA SER A 57 8.71 -25.69 10.17
C SER A 57 9.95 -25.69 11.06
N GLY A 58 10.33 -26.88 11.55
CA GLY A 58 11.48 -27.10 12.44
C GLY A 58 11.14 -27.41 13.89
N ALA A 59 12.14 -27.85 14.68
CA ALA A 59 11.98 -28.17 16.09
C ALA A 59 11.96 -26.89 16.94
N GLY A 60 10.79 -26.45 17.39
CA GLY A 60 10.64 -25.30 18.28
C GLY A 60 9.17 -24.91 18.47
N SER A 61 8.73 -24.79 19.73
CA SER A 61 7.38 -24.36 20.10
C SER A 61 7.21 -22.84 19.88
N PRO A 62 6.00 -22.33 19.57
CA PRO A 62 5.81 -21.10 18.81
C PRO A 62 6.04 -19.81 19.62
N VAL A 63 6.36 -18.72 18.92
CA VAL A 63 6.03 -17.35 19.36
C VAL A 63 5.54 -16.55 18.15
N PRO A 64 4.32 -15.97 18.13
CA PRO A 64 3.27 -15.92 19.17
C PRO A 64 2.06 -16.82 18.85
N ALA A 65 1.09 -16.87 19.77
CA ALA A 65 -0.18 -17.57 19.59
C ALA A 65 -0.94 -16.98 18.40
N CYS A 66 -1.17 -17.79 17.36
CA CYS A 66 -2.12 -17.45 16.30
C CYS A 66 -3.50 -17.12 16.91
N PRO A 67 -4.33 -16.31 16.22
CA PRO A 67 -5.71 -16.09 16.64
C PRO A 67 -6.43 -17.41 16.90
N ALA A 68 -7.36 -17.42 17.86
CA ALA A 68 -8.11 -18.62 18.20
C ALA A 68 -8.82 -19.18 16.95
N GLY A 69 -8.63 -20.48 16.70
CA GLY A 69 -9.19 -21.17 15.53
C GLY A 69 -8.33 -21.13 14.27
N ALA A 70 -7.24 -20.34 14.24
CA ALA A 70 -6.29 -20.34 13.14
C ALA A 70 -5.43 -21.62 13.11
N VAL A 71 -4.97 -21.99 11.92
CA VAL A 71 -3.99 -23.06 11.72
C VAL A 71 -2.63 -22.58 12.22
N ASN A 72 -2.11 -23.25 13.25
CA ASN A 72 -0.81 -22.93 13.83
C ASN A 72 0.12 -24.14 13.68
N VAL A 73 1.09 -24.03 12.79
CA VAL A 73 2.15 -25.03 12.68
C VAL A 73 3.33 -24.62 13.59
N PRO A 74 3.76 -25.47 14.53
CA PRO A 74 4.96 -25.23 15.33
C PRO A 74 6.22 -25.23 14.44
N GLY A 75 7.11 -24.27 14.66
CA GLY A 75 8.32 -24.11 13.86
C GLY A 75 8.99 -22.76 14.13
N SER A 76 10.19 -22.58 13.57
CA SER A 76 10.96 -21.34 13.71
C SER A 76 11.52 -20.78 12.39
N GLY A 77 11.35 -21.49 11.27
CA GLY A 77 12.01 -21.16 10.00
C GLY A 77 11.11 -20.82 8.82
N GLY A 78 9.77 -20.91 8.94
CA GLY A 78 8.91 -20.72 7.78
C GLY A 78 8.35 -19.32 7.61
N LEU A 79 7.89 -19.01 6.39
CA LEU A 79 7.46 -17.68 5.99
C LEU A 79 6.04 -17.36 6.47
N PHE A 80 5.11 -18.29 6.34
CA PHE A 80 3.69 -18.09 6.64
C PHE A 80 3.16 -19.02 7.74
N ASN A 81 2.26 -18.47 8.57
CA ASN A 81 1.52 -19.21 9.61
C ASN A 81 0.21 -18.50 9.96
N CYS A 82 -0.61 -19.10 10.83
CA CYS A 82 -1.82 -18.48 11.36
C CYS A 82 -2.93 -18.21 10.32
N GLY A 83 -3.07 -19.04 9.28
CA GLY A 83 -4.23 -18.96 8.37
C GLY A 83 -5.54 -19.18 9.12
N THR A 84 -6.53 -18.33 8.87
CA THR A 84 -7.77 -18.29 9.65
C THR A 84 -8.92 -19.00 8.93
N PRO A 85 -9.84 -19.63 9.67
CA PRO A 85 -11.03 -20.25 9.08
C PRO A 85 -11.90 -19.22 8.35
N SER A 86 -12.74 -19.73 7.45
CA SER A 86 -13.81 -18.98 6.82
C SER A 86 -14.62 -18.20 7.86
N ALA A 87 -15.07 -16.99 7.50
CA ALA A 87 -16.00 -16.20 8.29
C ALA A 87 -17.39 -16.85 8.45
N GLY A 88 -17.61 -18.03 7.87
CA GLY A 88 -18.87 -18.77 7.86
C GLY A 88 -19.65 -18.56 6.56
N GLY A 89 -20.75 -19.31 6.40
CA GLY A 89 -21.64 -19.16 5.23
C GLY A 89 -21.04 -19.56 3.87
N GLY A 90 -19.92 -20.29 3.88
CA GLY A 90 -19.20 -20.70 2.65
C GLY A 90 -18.16 -19.69 2.17
N ALA A 91 -17.81 -18.66 2.96
CA ALA A 91 -16.77 -17.70 2.56
C ALA A 91 -15.38 -18.36 2.40
N PRO A 92 -14.49 -17.80 1.57
CA PRO A 92 -13.11 -18.27 1.48
C PRO A 92 -12.40 -18.21 2.85
N PRO A 93 -11.39 -19.07 3.10
CA PRO A 93 -10.50 -18.93 4.24
C PRO A 93 -9.78 -17.57 4.26
N GLY A 94 -9.30 -17.16 5.43
CA GLY A 94 -8.43 -15.99 5.53
C GLY A 94 -6.97 -16.34 5.24
N VAL A 95 -6.26 -15.39 4.63
CA VAL A 95 -4.83 -15.51 4.33
C VAL A 95 -3.99 -15.73 5.60
N PRO A 96 -2.89 -16.50 5.54
CA PRO A 96 -1.96 -16.59 6.64
C PRO A 96 -1.19 -15.28 6.84
N SER A 97 -0.66 -15.12 8.04
CA SER A 97 0.23 -14.03 8.41
C SER A 97 1.69 -14.42 8.25
N LEU A 98 2.53 -13.42 8.01
CA LEU A 98 3.97 -13.56 8.03
C LEU A 98 4.48 -13.91 9.44
N THR A 99 5.35 -14.91 9.57
CA THR A 99 5.94 -15.26 10.87
C THR A 99 6.90 -14.19 11.37
N PRO A 100 7.18 -14.10 12.69
CA PRO A 100 8.21 -13.19 13.19
C PRO A 100 9.61 -13.47 12.62
N ALA A 101 9.93 -14.75 12.37
CA ALA A 101 11.21 -15.15 11.78
C ALA A 101 11.34 -14.65 10.34
N GLY A 102 10.29 -14.87 9.53
CA GLY A 102 10.21 -14.26 8.20
C GLY A 102 10.30 -12.74 8.30
N ALA A 103 9.51 -12.10 9.17
CA ALA A 103 9.52 -10.65 9.37
C ALA A 103 10.91 -10.08 9.69
N ALA A 104 11.69 -10.79 10.52
CA ALA A 104 13.05 -10.41 10.89
C ALA A 104 14.11 -10.75 9.83
N ASP A 105 13.77 -11.53 8.81
CA ASP A 105 14.69 -11.87 7.74
C ASP A 105 15.02 -10.65 6.88
N LEU A 106 16.25 -10.16 7.03
CA LEU A 106 16.74 -8.98 6.33
C LEU A 106 16.95 -9.23 4.85
N THR A 107 17.14 -10.47 4.42
CA THR A 107 17.39 -10.79 3.02
C THR A 107 16.09 -10.91 2.23
N ARG A 108 14.95 -11.26 2.84
CA ARG A 108 13.64 -11.10 2.20
C ARG A 108 13.36 -9.65 1.79
N ILE A 109 12.92 -9.47 0.54
CA ILE A 109 12.49 -8.18 0.00
C ILE A 109 10.97 -8.05 0.10
N SER A 110 10.24 -9.04 -0.40
CA SER A 110 8.78 -9.07 -0.38
C SER A 110 8.27 -10.52 -0.34
N SER A 111 7.01 -10.67 0.05
CA SER A 111 6.30 -11.96 0.02
C SER A 111 4.80 -11.71 -0.03
N THR A 112 4.09 -12.55 -0.76
CA THR A 112 2.63 -12.49 -0.89
C THR A 112 2.02 -13.87 -0.77
N PHE A 113 0.81 -13.93 -0.22
CA PHE A 113 -0.02 -15.12 -0.15
C PHE A 113 -1.45 -14.71 -0.51
N ILE A 114 -2.02 -15.40 -1.49
CA ILE A 114 -3.36 -15.17 -2.00
C ILE A 114 -4.17 -16.41 -1.70
N VAL A 115 -5.30 -16.22 -1.00
CA VAL A 115 -6.38 -17.20 -0.93
C VAL A 115 -7.44 -16.74 -1.90
N ASP A 116 -7.46 -17.37 -3.06
CA ASP A 116 -8.39 -17.04 -4.12
C ASP A 116 -9.76 -17.70 -3.87
N PRO A 117 -10.90 -17.03 -4.14
CA PRO A 117 -12.20 -17.63 -3.92
C PRO A 117 -12.45 -18.76 -4.92
N LEU A 118 -12.86 -19.93 -4.43
CA LEU A 118 -13.24 -21.03 -5.31
C LEU A 118 -14.66 -20.82 -5.83
N SER A 119 -14.99 -21.48 -6.94
CA SER A 119 -16.36 -21.54 -7.48
C SER A 119 -17.39 -22.08 -6.48
N SER A 120 -16.95 -22.84 -5.47
CA SER A 120 -17.79 -23.33 -4.38
C SER A 120 -18.05 -22.32 -3.27
N ASP A 121 -17.29 -21.23 -3.22
CA ASP A 121 -17.33 -20.26 -2.13
C ASP A 121 -18.52 -19.29 -2.27
N THR A 122 -18.87 -18.66 -1.15
CA THR A 122 -19.80 -17.54 -1.08
C THR A 122 -19.00 -16.27 -0.83
N THR A 123 -19.02 -15.36 -1.79
CA THR A 123 -18.33 -14.07 -1.70
C THR A 123 -19.34 -12.93 -1.56
N PRO A 124 -18.90 -11.69 -1.28
CA PRO A 124 -19.76 -10.52 -1.43
C PRO A 124 -20.35 -10.34 -2.85
N CYS A 125 -19.81 -11.07 -3.84
CA CYS A 125 -20.20 -11.03 -5.23
C CYS A 125 -21.21 -12.12 -5.64
N GLY A 126 -21.62 -12.95 -4.69
CA GLY A 126 -22.64 -13.96 -4.87
C GLY A 126 -22.26 -15.27 -4.18
N ALA A 127 -23.21 -16.22 -4.22
CA ALA A 127 -22.97 -17.56 -3.74
C ALA A 127 -22.59 -18.47 -4.92
N SER A 128 -21.66 -19.38 -4.67
CA SER A 128 -21.18 -20.37 -5.65
C SER A 128 -20.72 -19.71 -6.94
N ASN A 129 -19.87 -18.69 -6.77
CA ASN A 129 -19.18 -18.04 -7.85
C ASN A 129 -17.81 -17.58 -7.40
N ASP A 130 -16.87 -17.68 -8.32
CA ASP A 130 -15.55 -17.11 -8.18
C ASP A 130 -15.55 -15.72 -8.86
N PRO A 131 -15.32 -14.61 -8.12
CA PRO A 131 -15.27 -13.25 -8.67
C PRO A 131 -14.03 -12.96 -9.51
N THR A 132 -13.02 -13.83 -9.49
CA THR A 132 -11.75 -13.69 -10.21
C THR A 132 -11.69 -14.53 -11.50
N THR A 133 -12.85 -14.75 -12.11
CA THR A 133 -12.93 -15.35 -13.44
C THR A 133 -12.75 -14.32 -14.57
N PHE A 134 -12.01 -14.68 -15.62
CA PHE A 134 -11.97 -13.89 -16.86
C PHE A 134 -13.29 -14.01 -17.64
N THR A 135 -13.92 -12.88 -17.98
CA THR A 135 -15.27 -12.86 -18.60
C THR A 135 -15.25 -12.84 -20.13
N THR A 136 -14.06 -12.76 -20.72
CA THR A 136 -13.82 -12.72 -22.16
C THR A 136 -12.77 -13.76 -22.53
N SER A 137 -12.74 -14.19 -23.79
CA SER A 137 -11.77 -15.19 -24.27
C SER A 137 -10.40 -14.57 -24.53
N VAL A 138 -9.80 -14.01 -23.48
CA VAL A 138 -8.46 -13.42 -23.48
C VAL A 138 -7.38 -14.49 -23.35
N LYS A 139 -6.15 -14.17 -23.72
CA LYS A 139 -4.97 -15.04 -23.74
C LYS A 139 -3.77 -14.32 -23.13
N ASN A 140 -2.69 -15.05 -22.83
CA ASN A 140 -1.44 -14.48 -22.29
C ASN A 140 -0.89 -13.31 -23.12
N GLY A 141 -1.03 -13.37 -24.45
CA GLY A 141 -0.55 -12.34 -25.36
C GLY A 141 -1.48 -11.12 -25.54
N ASP A 142 -2.70 -11.12 -24.97
CA ASP A 142 -3.64 -10.03 -25.19
C ASP A 142 -3.36 -8.84 -24.25
N PRO A 143 -3.57 -7.57 -24.68
CA PRO A 143 -3.28 -6.39 -23.87
C PRO A 143 -4.02 -6.39 -22.52
N ILE A 144 -3.25 -6.26 -21.44
CA ILE A 144 -3.78 -6.44 -20.08
C ILE A 144 -4.85 -5.41 -19.70
N ASN A 145 -4.71 -4.16 -20.16
CA ASN A 145 -5.69 -3.09 -19.93
C ASN A 145 -7.05 -3.30 -20.63
N GLY A 146 -7.14 -4.27 -21.55
CA GLY A 146 -8.39 -4.70 -22.20
C GLY A 146 -9.09 -5.85 -21.50
N ILE A 147 -8.45 -6.48 -20.51
CA ILE A 147 -8.96 -7.68 -19.86
C ILE A 147 -10.08 -7.31 -18.88
N SER A 148 -11.18 -8.07 -18.94
CA SER A 148 -12.35 -7.92 -18.06
C SER A 148 -12.51 -9.15 -17.17
N PHE A 149 -12.95 -8.94 -15.93
CA PHE A 149 -13.19 -9.98 -14.93
C PHE A 149 -14.57 -9.86 -14.28
N GLY A 150 -15.02 -10.91 -13.61
CA GLY A 150 -16.24 -10.92 -12.83
C GLY A 150 -16.63 -12.33 -12.40
N PRO A 151 -17.83 -12.50 -11.81
CA PRO A 151 -18.20 -13.75 -11.18
C PRO A 151 -18.44 -14.86 -12.21
N GLY A 152 -17.76 -15.99 -12.06
CA GLY A 152 -17.85 -17.15 -12.93
C GLY A 152 -17.82 -18.47 -12.18
N ASN A 153 -18.00 -19.56 -12.94
CA ASN A 153 -17.77 -20.92 -12.46
C ASN A 153 -16.58 -21.47 -13.22
N VAL A 154 -15.52 -21.78 -12.47
CA VAL A 154 -14.27 -22.33 -12.98
C VAL A 154 -14.26 -23.83 -12.68
N PRO A 155 -13.87 -24.70 -13.63
CA PRO A 155 -13.70 -26.12 -13.34
C PRO A 155 -12.61 -26.32 -12.27
N ASN A 156 -12.81 -27.22 -11.30
CA ASN A 156 -11.89 -27.44 -10.18
C ASN A 156 -10.40 -27.55 -10.57
N LYS A 157 -10.08 -28.16 -11.71
CA LYS A 157 -8.70 -28.31 -12.19
C LYS A 157 -8.01 -27.01 -12.61
N ASN A 158 -8.79 -25.94 -12.80
CA ASN A 158 -8.37 -24.61 -13.24
C ASN A 158 -8.69 -23.53 -12.18
N ASP A 159 -9.33 -23.90 -11.08
CA ASP A 159 -9.79 -22.99 -10.03
C ASP A 159 -8.66 -22.84 -9.01
N LEU A 160 -8.12 -21.63 -8.89
CA LEU A 160 -6.98 -21.32 -8.04
C LEU A 160 -7.44 -21.26 -6.58
N GLY A 161 -6.69 -21.93 -5.72
CA GLY A 161 -6.99 -21.94 -4.28
C GLY A 161 -6.02 -21.06 -3.51
N ASN A 162 -4.86 -21.62 -3.21
CA ASN A 162 -3.79 -20.94 -2.50
C ASN A 162 -2.61 -20.75 -3.46
N VAL A 163 -2.17 -19.51 -3.62
CA VAL A 163 -1.01 -19.16 -4.46
C VAL A 163 -0.14 -18.17 -3.72
N TYR A 164 1.18 -18.31 -3.82
CA TYR A 164 2.10 -17.49 -3.07
C TYR A 164 3.42 -17.31 -3.78
N ALA A 165 4.11 -16.24 -3.42
CA ALA A 165 5.42 -15.91 -3.96
C ALA A 165 6.25 -15.13 -2.95
N ALA A 166 7.57 -15.22 -3.10
CA ALA A 166 8.52 -14.50 -2.26
C ALA A 166 9.74 -14.07 -3.08
N SER A 167 10.28 -12.92 -2.74
CA SER A 167 11.52 -12.40 -3.31
C SER A 167 12.56 -12.20 -2.23
N HIS A 168 13.80 -12.52 -2.57
CA HIS A 168 14.90 -12.56 -1.62
C HIS A 168 16.16 -11.97 -2.24
N ALA A 169 16.84 -11.10 -1.51
CA ALA A 169 18.09 -10.48 -1.95
C ALA A 169 19.24 -11.48 -1.89
N THR A 170 20.05 -11.51 -2.95
CA THR A 170 21.40 -12.08 -2.91
C THR A 170 22.43 -10.96 -2.89
N ALA A 171 23.73 -11.32 -2.88
CA ALA A 171 24.80 -10.34 -3.07
C ALA A 171 24.81 -9.68 -4.46
N ALA A 172 24.09 -10.25 -5.45
CA ALA A 172 24.00 -9.76 -6.82
C ALA A 172 22.58 -9.28 -7.15
N ARG A 173 21.71 -10.14 -7.71
CA ARG A 173 20.29 -9.83 -7.99
C ARG A 173 19.36 -10.70 -7.13
N PRO A 174 18.10 -10.28 -6.92
CA PRO A 174 17.14 -11.06 -6.17
C PRO A 174 16.87 -12.44 -6.79
N GLU A 175 16.62 -13.43 -5.95
CA GLU A 175 15.94 -14.66 -6.33
C GLU A 175 14.43 -14.49 -6.13
N LEU A 176 13.66 -15.21 -6.95
CA LEU A 176 12.22 -15.19 -6.90
C LEU A 176 11.68 -16.61 -6.78
N PHE A 177 10.75 -16.83 -5.87
CA PHE A 177 10.12 -18.12 -5.61
C PHE A 177 8.61 -18.00 -5.73
N PHE A 178 7.95 -19.07 -6.16
CA PHE A 178 6.50 -19.14 -6.27
C PHE A 178 6.02 -20.57 -5.96
N GLY A 179 4.78 -20.68 -5.52
CA GLY A 179 4.13 -21.95 -5.29
C GLY A 179 2.62 -21.84 -5.38
N ALA A 180 1.97 -22.96 -5.66
CA ALA A 180 0.53 -23.05 -5.72
C ALA A 180 0.03 -24.44 -5.30
N GLU A 181 -1.16 -24.44 -4.71
CA GLU A 181 -1.95 -25.64 -4.50
C GLU A 181 -2.91 -25.84 -5.67
N ARG A 182 -3.10 -27.09 -6.09
CA ARG A 182 -4.10 -27.48 -7.08
C ARG A 182 -5.29 -28.07 -6.34
N LEU A 183 -6.49 -27.59 -6.69
CA LEU A 183 -7.72 -28.10 -6.10
C LEU A 183 -8.06 -29.52 -6.61
N SER A 184 -7.65 -29.84 -7.84
CA SER A 184 -7.84 -31.16 -8.45
C SER A 184 -6.73 -31.49 -9.44
N ASP A 185 -6.16 -32.68 -9.30
CA ASP A 185 -5.24 -33.28 -10.25
C ASP A 185 -5.93 -34.05 -11.39
N ASN A 186 -7.25 -33.93 -11.58
CA ASN A 186 -7.93 -34.78 -12.57
C ASN A 186 -7.78 -34.23 -14.01
N GLY A 187 -6.97 -34.93 -14.81
CA GLY A 187 -6.75 -34.62 -16.23
C GLY A 187 -5.75 -33.49 -16.46
N ASP A 188 -5.74 -32.93 -17.67
CA ASP A 188 -4.79 -31.86 -18.02
C ASP A 188 -5.20 -30.52 -17.40
N SER A 189 -4.23 -29.83 -16.78
CA SER A 189 -4.42 -28.52 -16.14
C SER A 189 -3.17 -27.64 -16.29
N HIS A 190 -3.31 -26.33 -16.07
CA HIS A 190 -2.27 -25.33 -16.36
C HIS A 190 -2.30 -24.21 -15.35
N ILE A 191 -1.13 -23.81 -14.86
CA ILE A 191 -0.97 -22.61 -14.02
C ILE A 191 0.17 -21.79 -14.59
N ASP A 192 -0.11 -20.53 -14.88
CA ASP A 192 0.85 -19.56 -15.33
C ASP A 192 1.13 -18.58 -14.17
N PHE A 193 2.41 -18.31 -13.90
CA PHE A 193 2.86 -17.38 -12.87
C PHE A 193 3.48 -16.17 -13.55
N GLU A 194 2.76 -15.05 -13.56
CA GLU A 194 3.19 -13.83 -14.23
C GLU A 194 3.74 -12.80 -13.22
N PHE A 195 4.90 -12.24 -13.55
CA PHE A 195 5.64 -11.27 -12.75
C PHE A 195 5.84 -10.01 -13.58
N LEU A 196 5.27 -8.90 -13.10
CA LEU A 196 5.18 -7.66 -13.88
C LEU A 196 5.90 -6.53 -13.17
N GLN A 197 6.63 -5.73 -13.94
CA GLN A 197 7.31 -4.53 -13.44
C GLN A 197 6.35 -3.38 -13.20
N THR A 198 5.17 -3.41 -13.82
CA THR A 198 4.12 -2.43 -13.53
C THR A 198 3.31 -2.88 -12.31
N ILE A 199 2.90 -1.91 -11.47
CA ILE A 199 1.84 -2.12 -10.48
C ILE A 199 0.51 -2.18 -11.23
N LEU A 200 -0.07 -3.38 -11.34
CA LEU A 200 -1.40 -3.51 -11.91
C LEU A 200 -2.48 -3.14 -10.91
N GLY A 201 -3.62 -2.69 -11.43
CA GLY A 201 -4.83 -2.50 -10.64
C GLY A 201 -6.01 -3.25 -11.24
N LEU A 202 -7.06 -3.36 -10.43
CA LEU A 202 -8.40 -3.74 -10.87
C LEU A 202 -9.35 -2.58 -10.57
N THR A 203 -10.34 -2.35 -11.42
CA THR A 203 -11.46 -1.48 -11.06
C THR A 203 -12.26 -2.12 -9.93
N ALA A 204 -12.46 -1.41 -8.82
CA ALA A 204 -13.13 -1.96 -7.65
C ALA A 204 -14.57 -2.44 -7.94
N GLY A 205 -14.91 -3.64 -7.45
CA GLY A 205 -16.25 -4.22 -7.56
C GLY A 205 -16.19 -5.73 -7.81
N CYS A 206 -17.36 -6.34 -7.94
CA CYS A 206 -17.51 -7.77 -8.25
C CYS A 206 -17.22 -8.14 -9.69
N SER A 207 -17.06 -7.15 -10.55
CA SER A 207 -16.72 -7.28 -11.97
C SER A 207 -16.05 -5.99 -12.41
N GLY A 208 -15.14 -6.07 -13.36
CA GLY A 208 -14.36 -4.90 -13.73
C GLY A 208 -13.34 -5.14 -14.82
N ASN A 209 -12.38 -4.22 -14.91
CA ASN A 209 -11.28 -4.23 -15.85
C ASN A 209 -9.94 -4.17 -15.12
N PHE A 210 -8.93 -4.77 -15.75
CA PHE A 210 -7.54 -4.58 -15.37
C PHE A 210 -7.06 -3.18 -15.80
N SER A 211 -6.14 -2.61 -15.02
CA SER A 211 -5.45 -1.36 -15.34
C SER A 211 -3.94 -1.55 -15.18
N GLY A 212 -3.18 -0.79 -15.97
CA GLY A 212 -1.74 -0.96 -16.10
C GLY A 212 -1.36 -1.59 -17.44
N HIS A 213 -0.10 -1.98 -17.58
CA HIS A 213 0.46 -2.50 -18.82
C HIS A 213 1.47 -3.60 -18.52
N ARG A 214 1.63 -4.52 -19.47
CA ARG A 214 2.88 -5.30 -19.57
C ARG A 214 3.98 -4.41 -20.10
N THR A 215 5.19 -4.71 -19.68
CA THR A 215 6.40 -3.98 -20.03
C THR A 215 7.48 -4.93 -20.49
N GLU A 216 8.39 -4.44 -21.34
CA GLU A 216 9.60 -5.15 -21.75
C GLU A 216 10.27 -5.79 -20.53
N GLY A 217 10.55 -7.08 -20.57
CA GLY A 217 11.20 -7.78 -19.45
C GLY A 217 10.26 -8.40 -18.42
N ASP A 218 8.94 -8.21 -18.54
CA ASP A 218 7.98 -8.97 -17.71
C ASP A 218 8.12 -10.47 -17.97
N LEU A 219 7.98 -11.28 -16.92
CA LEU A 219 8.22 -12.72 -16.99
C LEU A 219 6.95 -13.50 -16.72
N LEU A 220 6.79 -14.62 -17.43
CA LEU A 220 5.71 -15.57 -17.22
C LEU A 220 6.26 -16.99 -17.20
N VAL A 221 6.03 -17.71 -16.10
CA VAL A 221 6.32 -19.15 -16.00
C VAL A 221 5.06 -19.93 -16.28
N ALA A 222 5.01 -20.65 -17.39
CA ALA A 222 3.92 -21.55 -17.71
C ALA A 222 4.23 -22.95 -17.18
N VAL A 223 3.34 -23.51 -16.37
CA VAL A 223 3.42 -24.88 -15.85
C VAL A 223 2.25 -25.70 -16.41
N ASP A 224 2.58 -26.71 -17.20
CA ASP A 224 1.61 -27.58 -17.85
C ASP A 224 1.61 -28.97 -17.23
N PHE A 225 0.44 -29.43 -16.77
CA PHE A 225 0.23 -30.77 -16.23
C PHE A 225 -0.47 -31.64 -17.26
N THR A 226 0.10 -32.80 -17.56
CA THR A 226 -0.49 -33.82 -18.45
C THR A 226 -0.97 -35.03 -17.66
N GLY A 227 -2.12 -35.60 -18.05
CA GLY A 227 -2.63 -36.86 -17.51
C GLY A 227 -2.85 -36.85 -16.00
N GLY A 228 -3.19 -35.69 -15.43
CA GLY A 228 -3.37 -35.51 -14.01
C GLY A 228 -2.11 -35.22 -13.20
N GLY A 229 -1.07 -34.69 -13.85
CA GLY A 229 0.13 -34.22 -13.16
C GLY A 229 1.21 -35.27 -12.92
N GLY A 230 1.02 -36.51 -13.42
CA GLY A 230 2.08 -37.52 -13.48
C GLY A 230 3.24 -37.12 -14.40
N THR A 231 3.07 -36.11 -15.25
CA THR A 231 4.16 -35.44 -15.98
C THR A 231 3.82 -33.96 -16.08
N ALA A 232 4.66 -33.11 -15.49
CA ALA A 232 4.56 -31.67 -15.62
C ALA A 232 5.80 -31.09 -16.29
N THR A 233 5.57 -30.07 -17.09
CA THR A 233 6.61 -29.30 -17.79
C THR A 233 6.50 -27.84 -17.42
N ASN A 234 7.62 -27.14 -17.44
CA ASN A 234 7.65 -25.69 -17.29
C ASN A 234 8.29 -25.04 -18.52
N ALA A 235 7.86 -23.83 -18.83
CA ALA A 235 8.47 -22.94 -19.81
C ALA A 235 8.49 -21.52 -19.24
N LEU A 236 9.61 -20.83 -19.43
CA LEU A 236 9.76 -19.43 -19.04
C LEU A 236 9.61 -18.56 -20.29
N TYR A 237 8.82 -17.50 -20.19
CA TYR A 237 8.61 -16.52 -21.24
C TYR A 237 8.96 -15.12 -20.74
N GLN A 238 9.43 -14.27 -21.65
CA GLN A 238 9.64 -12.84 -21.43
C GLN A 238 8.77 -12.04 -22.38
N TRP A 239 8.15 -10.98 -21.87
CA TRP A 239 7.41 -10.03 -22.67
C TRP A 239 8.39 -9.15 -23.44
N HIS A 240 8.28 -9.19 -24.77
CA HIS A 240 9.06 -8.36 -25.69
C HIS A 240 8.18 -7.37 -26.43
N CYS A 241 8.69 -6.17 -26.60
CA CYS A 241 8.04 -5.08 -27.32
C CYS A 241 8.19 -5.20 -28.83
N ASN A 242 9.26 -5.83 -29.30
CA ASN A 242 9.55 -6.01 -30.72
C ASN A 242 9.68 -7.50 -31.05
N ALA A 243 9.28 -7.91 -32.25
CA ALA A 243 9.53 -9.27 -32.75
C ALA A 243 11.03 -9.56 -32.86
N GLU A 244 11.44 -10.77 -32.49
CA GLU A 244 12.80 -11.25 -32.73
C GLU A 244 13.02 -11.66 -34.20
N PRO A 245 14.22 -11.43 -34.78
CA PRO A 245 15.40 -10.82 -34.17
C PRO A 245 15.35 -9.29 -34.15
N GLY A 246 15.63 -8.65 -33.00
CA GLY A 246 15.69 -7.19 -32.92
C GLY A 246 16.15 -6.66 -31.56
N PRO A 247 16.71 -5.43 -31.47
CA PRO A 247 17.01 -4.85 -30.17
C PRO A 247 15.71 -4.57 -29.42
N GLN A 248 15.58 -5.15 -28.24
CA GLN A 248 14.53 -4.80 -27.31
C GLN A 248 14.83 -3.45 -26.64
N PRO A 249 13.81 -2.67 -26.27
CA PRO A 249 14.01 -1.49 -25.42
C PRO A 249 14.49 -1.91 -24.02
N ALA A 250 14.69 -0.94 -23.12
CA ALA A 250 15.07 -1.25 -21.75
C ALA A 250 13.90 -1.92 -20.98
N ASP A 251 14.23 -2.79 -20.03
CA ASP A 251 13.26 -3.37 -19.09
C ASP A 251 12.36 -2.27 -18.48
N GLY A 252 11.06 -2.53 -18.40
CA GLY A 252 10.06 -1.58 -17.89
C GLY A 252 9.45 -0.66 -18.96
N THR A 253 9.85 -0.79 -20.22
CA THR A 253 9.25 -0.01 -21.32
C THR A 253 7.84 -0.51 -21.64
N VAL A 254 6.85 0.37 -21.60
CA VAL A 254 5.47 0.08 -22.05
C VAL A 254 5.39 0.18 -23.57
N CYS A 255 4.92 -0.86 -24.22
CA CYS A 255 4.80 -0.95 -25.68
C CYS A 255 3.43 -1.37 -26.20
N ASP A 256 2.40 -1.47 -25.35
CA ASP A 256 1.02 -1.59 -25.80
C ASP A 256 0.26 -0.25 -25.71
N PRO A 257 -0.49 0.16 -26.77
CA PRO A 257 -0.83 -0.62 -27.97
C PRO A 257 0.14 -0.45 -29.17
N GLY A 258 1.39 -0.03 -28.95
CA GLY A 258 2.34 0.33 -30.01
C GLY A 258 3.48 -0.68 -30.23
N GLY A 259 3.29 -1.63 -31.15
CA GLY A 259 4.28 -2.66 -31.49
C GLY A 259 3.60 -4.00 -31.81
N ALA A 260 4.37 -5.04 -32.14
CA ALA A 260 3.89 -6.42 -32.14
C ALA A 260 4.40 -7.09 -30.86
N ALA A 261 3.91 -6.61 -29.71
CA ALA A 261 4.32 -7.13 -28.42
C ALA A 261 3.90 -8.60 -28.29
N HIS A 262 4.77 -9.43 -27.71
CA HIS A 262 4.52 -10.85 -27.58
C HIS A 262 5.38 -11.45 -26.46
N TYR A 263 4.98 -12.63 -26.00
CA TYR A 263 5.83 -13.46 -25.16
C TYR A 263 6.79 -14.28 -26.03
N GLU A 264 8.08 -14.17 -25.75
CA GLU A 264 9.13 -15.01 -26.33
C GLU A 264 9.63 -16.01 -25.28
N GLN A 265 9.85 -17.25 -25.70
CA GLN A 265 10.29 -18.30 -24.79
C GLN A 265 11.80 -18.18 -24.48
N ILE A 266 12.14 -18.13 -23.20
CA ILE A 266 13.52 -18.18 -22.72
C ILE A 266 13.99 -19.64 -22.61
N THR A 267 15.19 -19.91 -23.14
CA THR A 267 15.81 -21.25 -23.10
C THR A 267 17.17 -21.27 -22.37
N ILE A 268 17.44 -20.26 -21.54
CA ILE A 268 18.68 -20.14 -20.75
C ILE A 268 18.71 -21.24 -19.67
N PRO A 269 19.67 -22.19 -19.71
CA PRO A 269 19.73 -23.25 -18.70
C PRO A 269 19.96 -22.71 -17.29
N GLY A 270 19.22 -23.24 -16.31
CA GLY A 270 19.37 -22.86 -14.90
C GLY A 270 18.67 -21.56 -14.51
N SER A 271 17.95 -20.89 -15.43
CA SER A 271 17.18 -19.69 -15.10
C SER A 271 15.90 -19.98 -14.33
N ILE A 272 15.36 -21.19 -14.46
CA ILE A 272 14.15 -21.68 -13.80
C ILE A 272 14.40 -23.06 -13.22
N SER A 273 13.85 -23.29 -12.03
CA SER A 273 13.74 -24.60 -11.40
C SER A 273 12.33 -24.79 -10.89
N PHE A 274 11.86 -26.03 -10.89
CA PHE A 274 10.48 -26.36 -10.55
C PHE A 274 10.37 -27.79 -10.05
N THR A 275 9.43 -28.03 -9.15
CA THR A 275 9.20 -29.34 -8.59
C THR A 275 7.74 -29.53 -8.14
N ILE A 276 7.29 -30.78 -8.09
CA ILE A 276 5.93 -31.18 -7.66
C ILE A 276 6.02 -32.28 -6.61
N ASN A 277 5.16 -32.21 -5.60
CA ASN A 277 5.11 -33.23 -4.58
C ASN A 277 4.75 -34.62 -5.14
N ALA A 278 5.69 -35.57 -5.06
CA ALA A 278 5.47 -36.94 -5.54
C ALA A 278 4.63 -37.83 -4.58
N ALA A 279 4.33 -37.32 -3.39
CA ALA A 279 3.60 -38.03 -2.34
C ALA A 279 2.68 -37.06 -1.59
N ILE A 280 1.80 -37.60 -0.76
CA ILE A 280 0.95 -36.78 0.13
C ILE A 280 1.84 -35.89 1.01
N VAL A 281 1.53 -34.59 1.04
CA VAL A 281 2.21 -33.61 1.90
C VAL A 281 1.21 -32.96 2.86
N PRO A 282 1.61 -32.63 4.10
CA PRO A 282 0.74 -31.90 5.02
C PRO A 282 0.55 -30.46 4.56
N CYS A 283 -0.58 -29.87 4.96
CA CYS A 283 -0.81 -28.43 4.83
C CYS A 283 0.20 -27.62 5.64
N GLY A 284 0.50 -26.43 5.13
CA GLY A 284 1.31 -25.45 5.84
C GLY A 284 0.58 -24.79 7.01
N GLY A 285 1.10 -23.65 7.46
CA GLY A 285 0.47 -22.82 8.49
C GLY A 285 -0.80 -22.08 8.02
N TRP A 286 -1.55 -22.67 7.09
CA TRP A 286 -2.75 -22.15 6.45
C TRP A 286 -3.75 -23.28 6.15
N ILE A 287 -4.92 -22.90 5.64
CA ILE A 287 -6.00 -23.85 5.33
C ILE A 287 -5.87 -24.27 3.86
N CYS A 288 -5.55 -25.54 3.60
CA CYS A 288 -5.66 -26.08 2.25
C CYS A 288 -7.10 -26.47 1.93
N ARG A 289 -7.38 -26.56 0.63
CA ARG A 289 -8.66 -27.02 0.11
C ARG A 289 -8.45 -28.04 -1.01
N ASP A 290 -9.33 -29.02 -1.09
CA ASP A 290 -9.46 -29.97 -2.18
C ASP A 290 -10.92 -30.02 -2.67
N THR A 291 -11.23 -30.91 -3.61
CA THR A 291 -12.61 -31.06 -4.13
C THR A 291 -13.67 -31.46 -3.09
N ALA A 292 -13.28 -31.93 -1.90
CA ALA A 292 -14.16 -32.25 -0.78
C ALA A 292 -14.28 -31.09 0.24
N GLY A 293 -13.54 -29.99 0.05
CA GLY A 293 -13.56 -28.80 0.90
C GLY A 293 -12.25 -28.61 1.64
N VAL A 294 -12.32 -28.28 2.94
CA VAL A 294 -11.12 -28.06 3.76
C VAL A 294 -10.40 -29.39 4.01
N THR A 295 -9.10 -29.41 3.76
CA THR A 295 -8.23 -30.58 4.01
C THR A 295 -7.02 -30.21 4.87
N THR A 296 -6.37 -31.23 5.42
CA THR A 296 -5.14 -31.09 6.23
C THR A 296 -3.90 -31.63 5.50
N GLN A 297 -4.09 -32.20 4.31
CA GLN A 297 -3.05 -32.78 3.48
C GLN A 297 -3.40 -32.59 2.00
N LEU A 298 -2.39 -32.41 1.17
CA LEU A 298 -2.49 -32.35 -0.29
C LEU A 298 -2.07 -33.70 -0.87
N ALA A 299 -2.79 -34.20 -1.86
CA ALA A 299 -2.44 -35.48 -2.49
C ALA A 299 -1.18 -35.34 -3.34
N ALA A 300 -0.62 -36.46 -3.78
CA ALA A 300 0.49 -36.42 -4.74
C ALA A 300 0.07 -35.63 -5.98
N ASN A 301 0.95 -34.76 -6.46
CA ASN A 301 0.76 -33.84 -7.58
C ASN A 301 -0.15 -32.63 -7.34
N ASP A 302 -0.71 -32.44 -6.14
CA ASP A 302 -1.57 -31.29 -5.82
C ASP A 302 -0.79 -30.05 -5.35
N PHE A 303 0.53 -30.13 -5.24
CA PHE A 303 1.37 -29.02 -4.79
C PHE A 303 2.60 -28.83 -5.68
N LEU A 304 2.85 -27.59 -6.07
CA LEU A 304 3.97 -27.22 -6.92
C LEU A 304 4.71 -26.02 -6.34
N GLU A 305 6.01 -25.99 -6.58
CA GLU A 305 6.83 -24.81 -6.33
C GLU A 305 7.91 -24.65 -7.40
N GLY A 306 8.37 -23.41 -7.57
CA GLY A 306 9.46 -23.11 -8.46
C GLY A 306 10.20 -21.84 -8.06
N GLY A 307 11.29 -21.59 -8.76
CA GLY A 307 12.12 -20.42 -8.56
C GLY A 307 12.77 -19.94 -9.85
N LEU A 308 13.08 -18.65 -9.86
CA LEU A 308 13.78 -17.96 -10.94
C LEU A 308 15.04 -17.31 -10.39
N ASP A 309 16.15 -17.50 -11.11
CA ASP A 309 17.41 -16.79 -10.85
C ASP A 309 17.52 -15.59 -11.80
N LEU A 310 17.20 -14.40 -11.27
CA LEU A 310 17.25 -13.16 -12.03
C LEU A 310 18.69 -12.74 -12.37
N THR A 311 19.70 -13.28 -11.68
CA THR A 311 21.12 -13.11 -12.01
C THR A 311 21.46 -13.87 -13.28
N VAL A 312 21.06 -15.15 -13.37
CA VAL A 312 21.27 -15.98 -14.57
C VAL A 312 20.53 -15.42 -15.77
N LEU A 313 19.33 -14.87 -15.57
CA LEU A 313 18.55 -14.20 -16.62
C LEU A 313 19.15 -12.87 -17.07
N GLY A 314 20.06 -12.27 -16.30
CA GLY A 314 20.55 -10.92 -16.57
C GLY A 314 19.48 -9.84 -16.44
N PHE A 315 18.37 -10.13 -15.75
CA PHE A 315 17.22 -9.24 -15.62
C PHE A 315 17.59 -7.96 -14.86
N THR A 316 17.30 -6.79 -15.44
CA THR A 316 17.75 -5.49 -14.91
C THR A 316 16.64 -4.67 -14.25
N GLY A 317 15.39 -5.05 -14.48
CA GLY A 317 14.21 -4.41 -13.91
C GLY A 317 13.87 -4.78 -12.48
N CYS A 318 12.66 -4.41 -12.07
CA CYS A 318 12.08 -4.63 -10.74
C CYS A 318 10.62 -5.04 -10.89
N PHE A 319 10.26 -6.26 -10.45
CA PHE A 319 8.86 -6.68 -10.42
C PHE A 319 8.15 -6.03 -9.23
N HIS A 320 6.86 -5.75 -9.42
CA HIS A 320 5.96 -5.17 -8.42
C HIS A 320 4.65 -5.93 -8.29
N THR A 321 4.26 -6.69 -9.31
CA THR A 321 2.99 -7.43 -9.33
C THR A 321 3.24 -8.91 -9.58
N PHE A 322 2.50 -9.73 -8.85
CA PHE A 322 2.32 -11.16 -9.08
C PHE A 322 0.88 -11.43 -9.52
N LEU A 323 0.72 -12.07 -10.67
CA LEU A 323 -0.58 -12.40 -11.28
C LEU A 323 -0.60 -13.86 -11.75
N PRO A 324 -0.73 -14.83 -10.84
CA PRO A 324 -1.02 -16.20 -11.21
C PRO A 324 -2.38 -16.33 -11.90
N HIS A 325 -2.46 -17.17 -12.93
CA HIS A 325 -3.69 -17.41 -13.68
C HIS A 325 -3.70 -18.79 -14.35
N THR A 326 -4.87 -19.24 -14.79
CA THR A 326 -5.07 -20.55 -15.42
C THR A 326 -5.65 -20.43 -16.82
N ARG A 327 -5.49 -21.51 -17.58
CA ARG A 327 -5.93 -21.62 -18.98
C ARG A 327 -6.88 -22.78 -19.20
N THR A 328 -7.71 -22.66 -20.23
CA THR A 328 -8.61 -23.73 -20.70
C THR A 328 -7.90 -24.97 -21.24
N ALA A 329 -6.64 -24.85 -21.69
CA ALA A 329 -5.85 -25.95 -22.27
C ALA A 329 -4.34 -25.64 -22.24
N GLN A 330 -3.51 -26.66 -22.57
CA GLN A 330 -2.04 -26.59 -22.47
C GLN A 330 -1.38 -25.62 -23.44
N SER A 331 -2.07 -25.23 -24.51
CA SER A 331 -1.55 -24.24 -25.44
C SER A 331 -1.35 -22.90 -24.74
N PHE A 332 -0.16 -22.31 -24.85
CA PHE A 332 0.13 -20.97 -24.29
C PHE A 332 -0.85 -19.89 -24.79
N SER A 333 -1.43 -20.09 -25.97
CA SER A 333 -2.46 -19.23 -26.56
C SER A 333 -3.91 -19.66 -26.25
N ALA A 334 -4.11 -20.57 -25.31
CA ALA A 334 -5.44 -20.96 -24.85
C ALA A 334 -6.10 -19.81 -24.07
N ALA A 335 -7.44 -19.80 -24.04
CA ALA A 335 -8.17 -18.78 -23.32
C ALA A 335 -7.93 -18.91 -21.81
N LEU A 336 -7.75 -17.77 -21.13
CA LEU A 336 -7.62 -17.70 -19.69
C LEU A 336 -8.95 -18.02 -19.02
N THR A 337 -8.91 -18.62 -17.83
CA THR A 337 -10.10 -18.99 -17.06
C THR A 337 -10.21 -18.22 -15.75
N ASP A 338 -9.17 -18.28 -14.93
CA ASP A 338 -9.18 -17.77 -13.56
C ASP A 338 -7.84 -17.10 -13.24
N PHE A 339 -7.81 -16.20 -12.27
CA PHE A 339 -6.59 -15.54 -11.77
C PHE A 339 -6.65 -15.31 -10.27
N ALA A 340 -5.50 -15.27 -9.61
CA ALA A 340 -5.41 -14.80 -8.24
C ALA A 340 -4.60 -13.51 -8.18
N GLY A 341 -5.11 -12.46 -7.54
CA GLY A 341 -4.47 -11.14 -7.47
C GLY A 341 -5.15 -10.08 -8.33
N PRO A 342 -4.42 -9.16 -9.00
CA PRO A 342 -2.98 -8.93 -8.94
C PRO A 342 -2.53 -8.56 -7.53
N ALA A 343 -1.44 -9.17 -7.06
CA ALA A 343 -0.92 -8.99 -5.71
C ALA A 343 0.45 -8.27 -5.70
N PRO A 344 0.74 -7.42 -4.69
CA PRO A 344 2.04 -6.79 -4.57
C PRO A 344 3.16 -7.80 -4.35
N LEU A 345 4.23 -7.70 -5.14
CA LEU A 345 5.44 -8.50 -4.99
C LEU A 345 6.65 -7.71 -5.53
N ALA A 346 7.36 -7.04 -4.63
CA ALA A 346 8.54 -6.27 -4.99
C ALA A 346 9.78 -7.16 -5.08
N THR A 347 10.53 -7.13 -6.19
CA THR A 347 11.88 -7.74 -6.24
C THR A 347 13.00 -6.75 -5.94
N CYS A 348 12.76 -5.45 -6.05
CA CYS A 348 13.73 -4.43 -5.68
C CYS A 348 13.38 -3.78 -4.35
N ARG A 349 14.41 -3.23 -3.68
CA ARG A 349 14.24 -2.46 -2.45
C ARG A 349 14.03 -0.98 -2.76
N THR A 350 13.14 -0.34 -2.03
CA THR A 350 13.11 1.13 -1.98
C THR A 350 14.25 1.62 -1.06
N PRO A 351 15.23 2.39 -1.56
CA PRO A 351 16.26 2.95 -0.70
C PRO A 351 15.67 4.05 0.19
N ALA A 352 16.26 4.23 1.37
CA ALA A 352 15.96 5.38 2.20
C ALA A 352 16.64 6.62 1.59
N MET A 353 15.87 7.69 1.43
CA MET A 353 16.38 8.97 0.94
C MET A 353 16.16 10.04 2.01
N ALA A 354 17.15 10.90 2.17
CA ALA A 354 17.04 12.11 2.97
C ALA A 354 17.66 13.26 2.19
N THR A 355 16.91 14.35 2.05
CA THR A 355 17.28 15.56 1.33
C THR A 355 17.41 16.74 2.29
N ALA A 356 18.06 17.80 1.84
CA ALA A 356 18.33 18.97 2.67
C ALA A 356 18.48 20.20 1.77
N SER A 357 17.44 21.04 1.77
CA SER A 357 17.48 22.32 1.07
C SER A 357 18.54 23.23 1.67
N ASN A 358 19.19 24.03 0.83
CA ASN A 358 20.00 25.16 1.24
C ASN A 358 19.74 26.35 0.30
N PRO A 359 19.22 27.48 0.79
CA PRO A 359 18.89 27.77 2.19
C PRO A 359 17.64 27.01 2.68
N THR A 360 17.47 27.00 4.00
CA THR A 360 16.24 26.58 4.68
C THR A 360 15.49 27.79 5.25
N GLY A 361 14.24 27.58 5.65
CA GLY A 361 13.46 28.57 6.40
C GLY A 361 12.62 29.49 5.51
N PHE A 362 12.25 30.65 6.08
CA PHE A 362 11.22 31.54 5.54
C PHE A 362 11.74 32.97 5.35
N ASN A 363 10.97 33.78 4.62
CA ASN A 363 11.26 35.18 4.31
C ASN A 363 12.63 35.40 3.64
N LEU A 364 13.02 34.46 2.78
CA LEU A 364 14.21 34.59 1.96
C LEU A 364 14.00 35.65 0.86
N THR A 365 15.08 36.30 0.46
CA THR A 365 15.03 37.34 -0.57
C THR A 365 14.68 36.74 -1.93
N PRO A 366 13.81 37.39 -2.74
CA PRO A 366 13.58 36.98 -4.12
C PRO A 366 14.87 36.82 -4.92
N GLY A 367 15.01 35.69 -5.62
CA GLY A 367 16.21 35.36 -6.37
C GLY A 367 17.36 34.81 -5.50
N VAL A 368 17.08 34.38 -4.26
CA VAL A 368 18.06 33.66 -3.44
C VAL A 368 18.57 32.43 -4.17
N VAL A 369 19.89 32.26 -4.18
CA VAL A 369 20.52 31.07 -4.76
C VAL A 369 20.23 29.89 -3.85
N ALA A 370 19.58 28.87 -4.38
CA ALA A 370 19.21 27.66 -3.68
C ALA A 370 19.84 26.41 -4.32
N SER A 371 20.03 25.37 -3.51
CA SER A 371 20.52 24.04 -3.87
C SER A 371 19.92 23.00 -2.93
N ASP A 372 20.03 21.73 -3.28
CA ASP A 372 19.62 20.61 -2.43
C ASP A 372 20.70 19.54 -2.37
N HIS A 373 20.77 18.84 -1.25
CA HIS A 373 21.68 17.73 -1.01
C HIS A 373 20.89 16.48 -0.62
N VAL A 374 21.11 15.37 -1.32
CA VAL A 374 20.50 14.07 -0.99
C VAL A 374 21.53 13.07 -0.48
N THR A 375 21.12 12.27 0.48
CA THR A 375 21.73 10.98 0.82
C THR A 375 20.76 9.85 0.48
N VAL A 376 21.26 8.81 -0.17
CA VAL A 376 20.54 7.59 -0.55
C VAL A 376 21.22 6.42 0.15
N GLN A 377 20.46 5.70 0.96
CA GLN A 377 20.97 4.64 1.83
C GLN A 377 20.19 3.35 1.64
N GLY A 378 20.92 2.24 1.52
CA GLY A 378 20.34 0.90 1.60
C GLY A 378 20.05 0.53 3.06
N PRO A 379 19.25 -0.52 3.30
CA PRO A 379 19.11 -1.11 4.64
C PRO A 379 20.46 -1.54 5.22
N ALA A 380 20.52 -1.67 6.55
CA ALA A 380 21.73 -2.12 7.24
C ALA A 380 22.24 -3.46 6.68
N GLY A 381 23.54 -3.56 6.41
CA GLY A 381 24.18 -4.75 5.84
C GLY A 381 24.17 -4.83 4.31
N ILE A 382 23.54 -3.87 3.62
CA ILE A 382 23.54 -3.78 2.15
C ILE A 382 24.55 -2.73 1.68
N ALA A 383 25.13 -2.95 0.49
CA ALA A 383 26.07 -2.02 -0.12
C ALA A 383 25.44 -0.62 -0.35
N THR A 384 26.27 0.41 -0.27
CA THR A 384 25.85 1.80 -0.52
C THR A 384 25.28 1.93 -1.94
N PRO A 385 24.07 2.52 -2.10
CA PRO A 385 23.45 2.71 -3.41
C PRO A 385 24.36 3.46 -4.40
N GLN A 386 24.41 2.96 -5.63
CA GLN A 386 25.11 3.53 -6.77
C GLN A 386 24.09 3.99 -7.81
N GLY A 387 24.44 5.00 -8.60
CA GLY A 387 23.58 5.50 -9.66
C GLY A 387 23.61 7.01 -9.76
N THR A 388 22.48 7.59 -10.12
CA THR A 388 22.36 9.02 -10.37
C THR A 388 21.15 9.62 -9.66
N VAL A 389 21.19 10.93 -9.45
CA VAL A 389 20.07 11.72 -8.93
C VAL A 389 19.79 12.90 -9.86
N ALA A 390 18.53 13.04 -10.28
CA ALA A 390 18.00 14.23 -10.92
C ALA A 390 17.30 15.10 -9.88
N PHE A 391 17.58 16.40 -9.87
CA PHE A 391 16.98 17.36 -8.94
C PHE A 391 15.98 18.26 -9.65
N PHE A 392 14.88 18.55 -8.97
CA PHE A 392 13.81 19.40 -9.46
C PHE A 392 13.42 20.41 -8.38
N LEU A 393 12.97 21.59 -8.81
CA LEU A 393 12.47 22.64 -7.94
C LEU A 393 11.05 23.02 -8.34
N CYS A 394 10.10 22.85 -7.42
CA CYS A 394 8.74 23.37 -7.57
C CYS A 394 8.68 24.84 -7.15
N GLY A 395 8.08 25.68 -8.00
CA GLY A 395 7.69 27.02 -7.61
C GLY A 395 6.37 27.05 -6.81
N PRO A 396 5.94 28.22 -6.32
CA PRO A 396 4.77 28.36 -5.44
C PRO A 396 3.47 27.78 -5.98
N SER A 397 3.24 27.82 -7.30
CA SER A 397 2.05 27.25 -7.93
C SER A 397 2.11 25.74 -8.14
N GLN A 398 3.28 25.12 -7.93
CA GLN A 398 3.54 23.70 -8.16
C GLN A 398 3.65 22.92 -6.84
N VAL A 399 3.87 23.60 -5.71
CA VAL A 399 3.96 22.98 -4.39
C VAL A 399 2.58 22.51 -3.93
N THR A 400 2.54 21.31 -3.37
CA THR A 400 1.36 20.68 -2.77
C THR A 400 1.58 20.43 -1.28
N ALA A 401 0.58 19.92 -0.58
CA ALA A 401 0.72 19.54 0.83
C ALA A 401 1.81 18.47 1.06
N SER A 402 2.14 17.67 0.05
CA SER A 402 3.19 16.64 0.08
C SER A 402 4.54 17.13 -0.45
N GLY A 403 4.75 18.44 -0.63
CA GLY A 403 5.99 18.99 -1.21
C GLY A 403 5.90 19.15 -2.72
N CYS A 404 6.94 18.70 -3.44
CA CYS A 404 7.10 18.90 -4.88
C CYS A 404 6.79 17.62 -5.69
N PRO A 405 5.62 17.52 -6.36
CA PRO A 405 5.25 16.31 -7.10
C PRO A 405 6.03 16.13 -8.42
N THR A 406 6.36 17.22 -9.12
CA THR A 406 7.01 17.19 -10.44
C THR A 406 8.25 18.07 -10.48
N GLY A 407 8.05 19.39 -10.33
CA GLY A 407 9.10 20.41 -10.34
C GLY A 407 9.74 20.65 -11.70
N ASN A 408 10.53 21.72 -11.80
CA ASN A 408 11.35 22.00 -12.98
C ASN A 408 12.76 21.44 -12.78
N PRO A 409 13.36 20.77 -13.78
CA PRO A 409 14.69 20.19 -13.63
C PRO A 409 15.73 21.28 -13.37
N VAL A 410 16.64 21.02 -12.44
CA VAL A 410 17.72 21.93 -12.06
C VAL A 410 19.06 21.34 -12.46
N GLY A 411 19.70 21.96 -13.44
CA GLY A 411 21.05 21.61 -13.87
C GLY A 411 21.15 20.22 -14.52
N VAL A 412 22.31 19.60 -14.36
CA VAL A 412 22.58 18.26 -14.92
C VAL A 412 22.37 17.16 -13.87
N ILE A 413 22.00 15.96 -14.35
CA ILE A 413 21.92 14.75 -13.52
C ILE A 413 23.25 14.49 -12.81
N LYS A 414 23.20 14.16 -11.52
CA LYS A 414 24.38 13.99 -10.66
C LYS A 414 24.63 12.52 -10.35
N THR A 415 25.87 12.08 -10.49
CA THR A 415 26.27 10.73 -10.02
C THR A 415 26.39 10.71 -8.50
N LEU A 416 25.91 9.64 -7.86
CA LEU A 416 26.12 9.43 -6.43
C LEU A 416 27.59 9.16 -6.13
N ILE A 417 28.12 9.84 -5.11
CA ILE A 417 29.45 9.60 -4.55
C ILE A 417 29.27 9.21 -3.09
N GLY A 418 29.57 7.95 -2.74
CA GLY A 418 29.34 7.45 -1.37
C GLY A 418 27.88 7.51 -0.93
N GLY A 419 26.94 7.35 -1.87
CA GLY A 419 25.50 7.44 -1.59
C GLY A 419 24.99 8.87 -1.43
N ALA A 420 25.74 9.90 -1.81
CA ALA A 420 25.29 11.29 -1.74
C ALA A 420 25.45 12.04 -3.07
N ALA A 421 24.62 13.05 -3.29
CA ALA A 421 24.73 14.00 -4.40
C ALA A 421 24.19 15.38 -4.01
N THR A 422 24.66 16.41 -4.69
CA THR A 422 24.20 17.80 -4.51
C THR A 422 23.79 18.39 -5.85
N SER A 423 22.64 19.06 -5.88
CA SER A 423 22.12 19.72 -7.08
C SER A 423 23.07 20.82 -7.58
N ASP A 424 22.89 21.25 -8.81
CA ASP A 424 23.40 22.57 -9.21
C ASP A 424 22.66 23.66 -8.43
N ALA A 425 23.33 24.79 -8.21
CA ALA A 425 22.72 25.95 -7.59
C ALA A 425 21.83 26.70 -8.60
N THR A 426 20.70 27.24 -8.15
CA THR A 426 19.75 27.98 -8.99
C THR A 426 19.22 29.23 -8.29
N ALA A 427 19.06 30.31 -9.05
CA ALA A 427 18.43 31.56 -8.59
C ALA A 427 16.99 31.71 -9.13
N ALA A 428 16.38 30.63 -9.63
CA ALA A 428 15.02 30.60 -10.17
C ALA A 428 13.95 30.64 -9.04
N THR A 429 14.08 31.61 -8.14
CA THR A 429 13.34 31.74 -6.86
C THR A 429 12.78 33.16 -6.70
N THR A 430 12.37 33.80 -7.79
CA THR A 430 11.98 35.22 -7.81
C THR A 430 10.52 35.46 -7.43
N ALA A 431 9.63 34.48 -7.63
CA ALA A 431 8.24 34.59 -7.20
C ALA A 431 8.12 34.42 -5.69
N LEU A 432 7.21 35.16 -5.07
CA LEU A 432 6.92 35.04 -3.64
C LEU A 432 6.12 33.75 -3.38
N GLY A 433 6.46 33.04 -2.30
CA GLY A 433 5.79 31.79 -1.94
C GLY A 433 6.76 30.71 -1.48
N THR A 434 6.22 29.50 -1.30
CA THR A 434 6.99 28.32 -0.92
C THR A 434 7.56 27.64 -2.16
N TYR A 435 8.81 27.20 -2.06
CA TYR A 435 9.48 26.34 -3.02
C TYR A 435 9.82 25.05 -2.31
N CYS A 436 9.75 23.92 -3.02
CA CYS A 436 10.15 22.63 -2.49
C CYS A 436 11.00 21.89 -3.52
N TRP A 437 12.06 21.25 -3.04
CA TRP A 437 12.90 20.38 -3.85
C TRP A 437 12.23 19.03 -4.10
N ARG A 438 12.72 18.31 -5.11
CA ARG A 438 12.43 16.89 -5.33
C ARG A 438 13.70 16.26 -5.89
N ALA A 439 14.13 15.17 -5.28
CA ALA A 439 15.26 14.37 -5.75
C ALA A 439 14.75 13.05 -6.32
N VAL A 440 15.18 12.66 -7.52
CA VAL A 440 14.84 11.38 -8.16
C VAL A 440 16.10 10.55 -8.32
N TYR A 441 16.19 9.45 -7.58
CA TYR A 441 17.26 8.48 -7.69
C TYR A 441 16.96 7.44 -8.77
N THR A 442 17.94 7.21 -9.63
CA THR A 442 17.94 6.11 -10.62
C THR A 442 19.14 5.20 -10.33
N PRO A 443 18.91 3.90 -10.08
CA PRO A 443 19.99 2.93 -9.84
C PRO A 443 20.97 2.83 -11.00
N GLY A 444 22.25 2.62 -10.67
CA GLY A 444 23.30 2.37 -11.66
C GLY A 444 24.36 1.42 -11.13
N GLY A 445 25.21 0.89 -12.01
CA GLY A 445 26.26 -0.05 -11.64
C GLY A 445 25.69 -1.28 -10.92
N ALA A 446 26.25 -1.60 -9.75
CA ALA A 446 25.85 -2.77 -8.95
C ALA A 446 24.46 -2.63 -8.29
N SER A 447 23.82 -1.45 -8.38
CA SER A 447 22.49 -1.22 -7.81
C SER A 447 21.33 -1.51 -8.77
N VAL A 448 21.61 -1.74 -10.06
CA VAL A 448 20.60 -2.09 -11.07
C VAL A 448 19.95 -3.42 -10.72
N GLY A 449 18.62 -3.48 -10.67
CA GLY A 449 17.82 -4.66 -10.25
C GLY A 449 17.99 -5.05 -8.79
N VAL A 450 18.53 -4.16 -7.95
CA VAL A 450 18.64 -4.32 -6.49
C VAL A 450 17.80 -3.27 -5.78
N PHE A 451 17.93 -2.03 -6.24
CA PHE A 451 17.13 -0.91 -5.77
C PHE A 451 16.17 -0.47 -6.86
N ASP A 452 15.00 0.01 -6.44
CA ASP A 452 14.04 0.62 -7.32
C ASP A 452 14.37 2.10 -7.56
N THR A 453 13.88 2.64 -8.68
CA THR A 453 13.86 4.09 -8.92
C THR A 453 12.89 4.71 -7.93
N THR A 454 13.34 5.75 -7.23
CA THR A 454 12.50 6.40 -6.23
C THR A 454 12.72 7.90 -6.25
N ALA A 455 11.70 8.63 -5.81
CA ALA A 455 11.78 10.06 -5.63
C ALA A 455 11.49 10.40 -4.17
N HIS A 456 12.23 11.37 -3.66
CA HIS A 456 11.96 11.95 -2.37
C HIS A 456 11.44 13.37 -2.56
N THR A 457 10.30 13.64 -1.92
CA THR A 457 9.97 15.00 -1.53
C THR A 457 9.28 15.06 -0.16
N ASP A 458 9.43 16.16 0.58
CA ASP A 458 8.64 16.44 1.77
C ASP A 458 8.29 17.94 1.93
N ALA A 459 7.34 18.23 2.81
CA ALA A 459 6.89 19.60 3.10
C ALA A 459 7.78 20.33 4.14
N GLY A 460 8.85 19.69 4.60
CA GLY A 460 9.68 20.13 5.72
C GLY A 460 11.09 20.54 5.26
N PRO A 461 12.14 19.73 5.53
CA PRO A 461 13.54 20.01 5.15
C PRO A 461 13.78 20.40 3.69
N GLU A 462 12.89 20.02 2.79
CA GLU A 462 13.02 20.34 1.36
C GLU A 462 12.40 21.66 0.94
N CYS A 463 11.58 22.26 1.80
CA CYS A 463 10.85 23.45 1.48
C CYS A 463 11.48 24.69 2.12
N PHE A 464 11.48 25.78 1.36
CA PHE A 464 11.85 27.10 1.84
C PHE A 464 10.90 28.15 1.27
N ALA A 465 10.78 29.31 1.92
CA ALA A 465 9.85 30.34 1.49
C ALA A 465 10.53 31.68 1.18
N VAL A 466 10.17 32.23 0.02
CA VAL A 466 10.64 33.51 -0.49
C VAL A 466 9.60 34.59 -0.23
N GLY A 467 9.97 35.63 0.53
CA GLY A 467 9.11 36.76 0.89
C GLY A 467 7.77 36.40 1.56
N VAL A 468 7.66 35.18 2.11
CA VAL A 468 6.56 34.78 2.99
C VAL A 468 7.05 34.88 4.43
N PRO A 469 6.37 35.65 5.32
CA PRO A 469 6.64 35.61 6.76
C PRO A 469 6.42 34.18 7.27
N GLY A 470 7.40 33.60 7.96
CA GLY A 470 7.32 32.22 8.43
C GLY A 470 6.18 31.94 9.42
N PRO A 471 5.79 30.67 9.61
CA PRO A 471 4.84 30.27 10.63
C PRO A 471 5.38 30.58 12.05
N PRO A 472 4.51 30.86 13.04
CA PRO A 472 4.90 31.26 14.39
C PRO A 472 5.70 30.24 15.23
N ASP A 473 5.96 29.03 14.73
CA ASP A 473 6.36 27.88 15.56
C ASP A 473 7.87 27.63 15.60
N ALA A 474 8.62 28.61 16.11
CA ALA A 474 9.97 28.38 16.63
C ALA A 474 10.22 29.19 17.92
N GLY A 475 9.29 29.11 18.88
CA GLY A 475 9.57 29.10 20.33
C GLY A 475 10.44 30.21 20.96
N ARG A 476 10.74 31.31 20.27
CA ARG A 476 11.39 32.50 20.83
C ARG A 476 10.57 33.70 20.43
N GLY A 477 9.99 34.36 21.43
CA GLY A 477 9.10 35.50 21.26
C GLY A 477 9.64 36.52 20.27
N LEU A 478 8.80 36.92 19.33
CA LEU A 478 9.06 38.02 18.41
C LEU A 478 9.16 39.31 19.23
N ASN A 479 10.38 39.71 19.56
CA ASN A 479 10.73 41.12 19.57
C ASN A 479 10.86 41.55 18.10
N LEU A 480 9.73 41.91 17.49
CA LEU A 480 9.72 42.84 16.37
C LEU A 480 8.92 44.08 16.78
N PRO A 481 9.33 45.28 16.32
CA PRO A 481 8.72 46.51 16.78
C PRO A 481 7.26 46.52 16.33
N MET A 482 6.36 46.61 17.30
CA MET A 482 5.00 47.07 17.06
C MET A 482 5.09 48.38 16.26
N PRO A 483 4.19 48.63 15.28
CA PRO A 483 4.00 49.98 14.76
C PRO A 483 3.85 50.94 15.95
N PRO A 484 4.34 52.20 15.88
CA PRO A 484 4.30 53.12 17.00
C PRO A 484 2.93 53.11 17.68
N PRO A 485 2.88 53.07 19.03
CA PRO A 485 1.65 52.85 19.77
C PRO A 485 0.77 54.09 19.72
N ASP A 486 -0.12 54.18 18.74
CA ASP A 486 -1.34 54.97 18.87
C ASP A 486 -2.50 54.14 19.43
N PHE A 487 -2.25 52.87 19.79
CA PHE A 487 -3.20 52.09 20.57
C PHE A 487 -3.16 52.56 22.03
N VAL A 488 -4.13 53.39 22.39
CA VAL A 488 -4.41 53.79 23.77
C VAL A 488 -4.52 52.53 24.63
N ARG A 489 -3.60 52.39 25.59
CA ARG A 489 -3.72 51.40 26.67
C ARG A 489 -5.01 51.69 27.45
N THR A 490 -6.04 50.89 27.24
CA THR A 490 -7.17 50.83 28.17
C THR A 490 -6.79 49.93 29.34
N SER A 491 -7.01 50.42 30.56
CA SER A 491 -6.79 49.67 31.79
C SER A 491 -7.61 48.38 31.77
N ALA A 492 -6.99 47.26 32.13
CA ALA A 492 -7.63 45.95 32.18
C ALA A 492 -8.80 45.96 33.18
N SER A 493 -10.02 45.89 32.65
CA SER A 493 -11.23 45.54 33.41
C SER A 493 -11.25 44.03 33.64
N THR A 494 -11.59 43.60 34.84
CA THR A 494 -11.62 42.20 35.28
C THR A 494 -12.86 41.42 34.82
N VAL A 495 -13.72 42.03 33.99
CA VAL A 495 -14.83 41.35 33.30
C VAL A 495 -14.85 41.81 31.84
N ASN A 496 -14.30 41.00 30.94
CA ASN A 496 -14.11 41.33 29.52
C ASN A 496 -14.53 40.19 28.57
N THR A 497 -15.42 39.29 28.99
CA THR A 497 -15.95 38.24 28.12
C THR A 497 -16.62 38.86 26.89
N PRO A 498 -16.22 38.52 25.67
CA PRO A 498 -16.90 39.00 24.47
C PRO A 498 -18.28 38.36 24.38
N VAL A 499 -19.30 39.19 24.09
CA VAL A 499 -20.70 38.74 23.92
C VAL A 499 -21.23 39.05 22.53
N GLN A 500 -20.57 39.92 21.78
CA GLN A 500 -20.96 40.28 20.42
C GLN A 500 -19.74 40.67 19.59
N VAL A 501 -19.75 40.33 18.31
CA VAL A 501 -18.76 40.78 17.32
C VAL A 501 -19.46 41.32 16.09
N ALA A 502 -19.06 42.52 15.68
CA ALA A 502 -19.58 43.20 14.51
C ALA A 502 -18.45 43.55 13.55
N ILE A 503 -18.70 43.36 12.25
CA ILE A 503 -17.80 43.71 11.16
C ILE A 503 -18.59 44.60 10.18
N PRO A 504 -18.56 45.93 10.39
CA PRO A 504 -19.41 46.86 9.63
C PRO A 504 -19.23 46.77 8.11
N ALA A 505 -18.00 46.53 7.64
CA ALA A 505 -17.69 46.39 6.21
C ALA A 505 -18.41 45.21 5.55
N LEU A 506 -18.82 44.21 6.34
CA LEU A 506 -19.53 43.03 5.87
C LEU A 506 -21.02 43.04 6.22
N GLY A 507 -21.51 44.05 6.94
CA GLY A 507 -22.87 44.07 7.51
C GLY A 507 -23.09 42.96 8.54
N MET A 508 -22.01 42.45 9.14
CA MET A 508 -22.06 41.33 10.08
C MET A 508 -22.20 41.85 11.51
N ASP A 509 -23.12 41.24 12.26
CA ASP A 509 -23.31 41.43 13.69
C ASP A 509 -23.78 40.11 14.30
N ALA A 510 -22.92 39.44 15.07
CA ALA A 510 -23.20 38.13 15.65
C ALA A 510 -22.94 38.09 17.16
N PRO A 511 -23.77 37.36 17.93
CA PRO A 511 -23.46 37.03 19.31
C PRO A 511 -22.20 36.15 19.40
N VAL A 512 -21.52 36.18 20.55
CA VAL A 512 -20.29 35.42 20.80
C VAL A 512 -20.50 34.42 21.94
N GLU A 513 -20.37 33.13 21.63
CA GLU A 513 -20.36 32.02 22.58
C GLU A 513 -18.98 31.85 23.24
N SER A 514 -18.92 31.32 24.47
CA SER A 514 -17.66 30.96 25.12
C SER A 514 -17.35 29.48 24.88
N LEU A 515 -16.26 29.21 24.17
CA LEU A 515 -15.92 27.87 23.67
C LEU A 515 -14.60 27.36 24.27
N GLY A 516 -14.58 26.07 24.61
CA GLY A 516 -13.38 25.37 25.07
C GLY A 516 -12.65 24.64 23.95
N LEU A 517 -11.68 23.81 24.33
CA LEU A 517 -11.03 22.85 23.45
C LEU A 517 -11.71 21.48 23.59
N LEU A 518 -11.86 20.77 22.47
CA LEU A 518 -12.23 19.37 22.40
C LEU A 518 -11.06 18.48 22.87
N ALA A 519 -11.33 17.20 23.14
CA ALA A 519 -10.32 16.24 23.61
C ALA A 519 -9.15 16.04 22.61
N ASN A 520 -9.38 16.30 21.32
CA ASN A 520 -8.36 16.26 20.26
C ASN A 520 -7.57 17.58 20.12
N GLY A 521 -7.80 18.56 21.00
CA GLY A 521 -7.12 19.86 20.98
C GLY A 521 -7.73 20.90 20.03
N ALA A 522 -8.76 20.56 19.25
CA ALA A 522 -9.45 21.51 18.39
C ALA A 522 -10.34 22.47 19.20
N MET A 523 -10.51 23.71 18.73
CA MET A 523 -11.50 24.62 19.30
C MET A 523 -12.90 24.07 19.05
N ALA A 524 -13.76 24.08 20.08
CA ALA A 524 -15.16 23.75 19.92
C ALA A 524 -15.82 24.75 18.94
N VAL A 525 -16.92 24.34 18.32
CA VAL A 525 -17.62 25.12 17.29
C VAL A 525 -18.88 25.75 17.90
N PRO A 526 -19.26 26.98 17.53
CA PRO A 526 -20.52 27.59 17.99
C PRO A 526 -21.73 26.70 17.68
N GLN A 527 -22.71 26.70 18.59
CA GLN A 527 -23.92 25.88 18.45
C GLN A 527 -24.82 26.40 17.34
N SER A 528 -24.92 27.72 17.18
CA SER A 528 -25.68 28.33 16.08
C SER A 528 -24.77 28.74 14.92
N VAL A 529 -25.24 28.55 13.69
CA VAL A 529 -24.55 29.00 12.48
C VAL A 529 -24.51 30.53 12.36
N SER A 530 -25.41 31.24 13.06
CA SER A 530 -25.41 32.71 13.13
C SER A 530 -24.43 33.28 14.15
N ASP A 531 -23.79 32.43 14.96
CA ASP A 531 -23.05 32.85 16.13
C ASP A 531 -21.54 32.71 15.88
N ALA A 532 -20.78 33.57 16.55
CA ALA A 532 -19.34 33.43 16.68
C ALA A 532 -19.00 32.77 18.01
N GLY A 533 -17.78 32.29 18.17
CA GLY A 533 -17.32 31.62 19.38
C GLY A 533 -15.91 32.06 19.75
N TRP A 534 -15.71 32.45 21.00
CA TRP A 534 -14.42 32.85 21.54
C TRP A 534 -13.76 31.70 22.31
N LEU A 535 -12.46 31.49 22.10
CA LEU A 535 -11.70 30.48 22.83
C LEU A 535 -11.44 30.95 24.27
N GLN A 536 -12.24 30.45 25.21
CA GLN A 536 -12.25 30.92 26.60
C GLN A 536 -10.96 30.62 27.37
N THR A 537 -10.14 29.69 26.89
CA THR A 537 -8.83 29.38 27.46
C THR A 537 -7.75 30.38 27.03
N GLY A 538 -8.06 31.28 26.08
CA GLY A 538 -7.17 32.35 25.63
C GLY A 538 -7.40 33.69 26.35
N PRO A 539 -6.55 34.70 26.07
CA PRO A 539 -6.74 36.07 26.52
C PRO A 539 -8.10 36.67 26.12
N PHE A 540 -8.64 37.55 26.96
CA PHE A 540 -9.78 38.40 26.59
C PHE A 540 -9.39 39.38 25.47
N PRO A 541 -10.29 39.68 24.52
CA PRO A 541 -10.05 40.74 23.54
C PRO A 541 -9.64 42.05 24.22
N GLY A 542 -8.57 42.67 23.73
CA GLY A 542 -8.01 43.92 24.28
C GLY A 542 -7.08 43.73 25.49
N SER A 543 -6.95 42.53 26.03
CA SER A 543 -5.91 42.19 27.01
C SER A 543 -4.60 41.84 26.32
N ALA A 544 -3.50 41.75 27.08
CA ALA A 544 -2.23 41.31 26.55
C ALA A 544 -2.31 39.84 26.07
N GLY A 545 -1.94 39.60 24.80
CA GLY A 545 -1.96 38.29 24.15
C GLY A 545 -2.98 38.20 23.00
N ASN A 546 -3.14 37.01 22.41
CA ASN A 546 -3.99 36.77 21.25
C ASN A 546 -5.35 36.20 21.65
N ALA A 547 -6.44 36.93 21.43
CA ALA A 547 -7.79 36.40 21.55
C ALA A 547 -8.23 35.75 20.22
N VAL A 548 -8.83 34.55 20.27
CA VAL A 548 -9.27 33.78 19.09
C VAL A 548 -10.79 33.72 19.05
N ILE A 549 -11.39 34.12 17.92
CA ILE A 549 -12.84 34.03 17.66
C ILE A 549 -13.06 33.27 16.35
N GLY A 550 -13.84 32.19 16.38
CA GLY A 550 -14.22 31.35 15.25
C GLY A 550 -15.72 31.38 14.96
N GLY A 551 -16.15 30.85 13.82
CA GLY A 551 -17.56 30.83 13.40
C GLY A 551 -17.75 29.97 12.15
N HIS A 552 -18.99 29.60 11.86
CA HIS A 552 -19.32 28.81 10.67
C HIS A 552 -19.18 29.62 9.37
N LEU A 553 -18.79 28.95 8.29
CA LEU A 553 -18.79 29.52 6.94
C LEU A 553 -20.20 29.48 6.34
N ASP A 554 -20.83 28.30 6.34
CA ASP A 554 -22.18 28.02 5.86
C ASP A 554 -22.95 27.08 6.80
N GLY A 555 -24.27 27.02 6.63
CA GLY A 555 -25.14 26.06 7.31
C GLY A 555 -25.39 24.78 6.50
N ASN A 556 -26.15 23.84 7.06
CA ASN A 556 -26.35 22.51 6.47
C ASN A 556 -27.08 22.53 5.11
N SER A 557 -27.79 23.61 4.78
CA SER A 557 -28.43 23.80 3.46
C SER A 557 -27.63 24.74 2.53
N GLY A 558 -26.38 25.07 2.90
CA GLY A 558 -25.50 25.95 2.12
C GLY A 558 -25.83 27.43 2.25
N GLU A 559 -26.70 27.80 3.20
CA GLU A 559 -27.02 29.18 3.51
C GLU A 559 -25.81 29.89 4.17
N PRO A 560 -25.56 31.18 3.87
CA PRO A 560 -24.48 31.93 4.49
C PRO A 560 -24.58 31.95 6.02
N ALA A 561 -23.48 31.61 6.70
CA ALA A 561 -23.37 31.67 8.16
C ALA A 561 -22.61 32.93 8.61
N ALA A 562 -22.36 33.07 9.93
CA ALA A 562 -21.77 34.26 10.54
C ALA A 562 -20.49 34.74 9.84
N PHE A 563 -19.61 33.83 9.43
CA PHE A 563 -18.29 34.14 8.86
C PHE A 563 -18.18 33.89 7.35
N TRP A 564 -19.30 33.68 6.64
CA TRP A 564 -19.35 33.51 5.18
C TRP A 564 -18.55 34.58 4.41
N GLY A 565 -18.61 35.83 4.89
CA GLY A 565 -18.08 36.99 4.18
C GLY A 565 -16.64 37.39 4.50
N LEU A 566 -15.91 36.67 5.37
CA LEU A 566 -14.61 37.12 5.88
C LEU A 566 -13.54 37.33 4.79
N ASN A 567 -13.61 36.55 3.70
CA ASN A 567 -12.72 36.70 2.54
C ASN A 567 -12.85 38.06 1.82
N ARG A 568 -13.89 38.85 2.11
CA ARG A 568 -14.10 40.18 1.53
C ARG A 568 -13.51 41.32 2.34
N LEU A 569 -12.98 41.05 3.54
CA LEU A 569 -12.32 42.06 4.36
C LEU A 569 -11.09 42.65 3.65
N ARG A 570 -10.62 43.78 4.15
CA ARG A 570 -9.36 44.41 3.76
C ARG A 570 -8.59 44.86 5.00
N PRO A 571 -7.25 44.92 4.94
CA PRO A 571 -6.48 45.61 5.98
C PRO A 571 -7.01 47.04 6.19
N GLY A 572 -7.20 47.42 7.46
CA GLY A 572 -7.83 48.67 7.88
C GLY A 572 -9.31 48.56 8.25
N ASP A 573 -10.01 47.52 7.80
CA ASP A 573 -11.42 47.31 8.16
C ASP A 573 -11.58 47.13 9.67
N ALA A 574 -12.68 47.65 10.23
CA ALA A 574 -12.94 47.59 11.66
C ALA A 574 -13.60 46.27 12.06
N ILE A 575 -13.14 45.70 13.17
CA ILE A 575 -13.83 44.65 13.91
C ILE A 575 -14.18 45.23 15.28
N ILE A 576 -15.45 45.18 15.66
CA ILE A 576 -15.95 45.70 16.92
C ILE A 576 -16.35 44.51 17.80
N VAL A 577 -15.78 44.43 18.99
CA VAL A 577 -16.12 43.39 19.97
C VAL A 577 -16.79 44.06 21.16
N THR A 578 -18.05 43.70 21.44
CA THR A 578 -18.77 44.14 22.63
C THR A 578 -18.53 43.12 23.74
N THR A 579 -18.09 43.59 24.90
CA THR A 579 -17.92 42.77 26.10
C THR A 579 -19.20 42.69 26.92
N ALA A 580 -19.30 41.73 27.84
CA ALA A 580 -20.44 41.56 28.74
C ALA A 580 -20.74 42.81 29.61
N THR A 581 -19.77 43.72 29.77
CA THR A 581 -19.97 45.00 30.47
C THR A 581 -20.58 46.09 29.58
N GLY A 582 -20.81 45.81 28.30
CA GLY A 582 -21.25 46.77 27.29
C GLY A 582 -20.11 47.58 26.66
N THR A 583 -18.86 47.35 27.06
CA THR A 583 -17.70 48.05 26.48
C THR A 583 -17.45 47.55 25.06
N GLN A 584 -17.35 48.47 24.09
CA GLN A 584 -16.98 48.17 22.71
C GLN A 584 -15.48 48.38 22.48
N LEU A 585 -14.81 47.32 22.04
CA LEU A 585 -13.41 47.31 21.66
C LEU A 585 -13.30 47.34 20.15
N ARG A 586 -12.52 48.27 19.60
CA ARG A 586 -12.32 48.40 18.15
C ARG A 586 -10.94 47.90 17.76
N PHE A 587 -10.91 46.92 16.86
CA PHE A 587 -9.71 46.37 16.24
C PHE A 587 -9.69 46.76 14.76
N GLY A 588 -8.47 46.87 14.20
CA GLY A 588 -8.25 47.03 12.77
C GLY A 588 -7.71 45.73 12.19
N VAL A 589 -8.27 45.29 11.06
CA VAL A 589 -7.71 44.18 10.30
C VAL A 589 -6.30 44.58 9.83
N VAL A 590 -5.29 43.78 10.16
CA VAL A 590 -3.91 44.04 9.71
C VAL A 590 -3.49 43.12 8.56
N ARG A 591 -4.08 41.93 8.48
CA ARG A 591 -3.80 40.91 7.47
C ARG A 591 -5.01 39.98 7.31
N ILE A 592 -5.15 39.41 6.12
CA ILE A 592 -6.12 38.36 5.77
C ILE A 592 -5.33 37.19 5.19
N GLY A 593 -5.74 35.97 5.54
CA GLY A 593 -5.09 34.71 5.19
C GLY A 593 -5.48 34.19 3.81
#